data_AF-A0A167QPX3-F1
#
_entry.id   AF-A0A167QPX3-F1
#
_cell.length_a   1.000
_cell.length_b   1.000
_cell.length_c   1.000
_cell.angle_alpha   90.00
_cell.angle_beta   90.00
_cell.angle_gamma   90.00
#
_symmetry.space_group_name_H-M   'P 1'
#
loop_
_entity.id
_entity.type
_entity.pdbx_description
1 polymer ?
#
loop_
_entity_poly.entity_id
_entity_poly.type
_entity_poly.pdbx_seq_one_letter_code
_entity_poly.pdbx_strand_id
1 'polypeptide(L)'
;MDVEGAFDAILRNRLILQLRKQGWPDFLIRWLAMFLAHRLASVRFEDATAEALELLCGIPQGSPLSPILYLLATAALYMLPGATQRYGYADDTAMLFVGDTLGETTTQANAAIAAMEEWGRREGFAFDVKKTEALRWLGIWFDARLNFTVHITKWAQNAKSIIYHLRSMSNTIRGISAAAARKAVLAVVMPTLFYGVDVWYPGSERVLKGNLGIIQKTLTAACRMILPSWKTTPKTTLWKEAGIPPAEVLLEQLAMRNANRWARLDVNHPLVHRIMQQEHEIQHATHPDEATTRRTAIKSIRLFRNATLAPAVERPRLIPKRFSSAIWTEDKERRPTKERQAKRIRKWSKTQVGLVVYSDGSKTEQDKAGFGYAVYRQQQLIAQGCGQIGKGEVFDAEINGAVEGLRAALTHQRPTEGITVCIDNTSVIDCIGTTAPPSSQMAFRQFQKTGDAHPGMIRVRWCPGHTGIEGNELADQLAKEGAKMPAGDSLPTVSYCKRHMRNLLPTAF
;
A
#
# COMPACT_ATOMS: atom_id res chain seq x y z
N MET A 1 26.35 -6.62 4.73
CA MET A 1 27.56 -6.53 3.89
C MET A 1 27.11 -5.99 2.57
N ASP A 2 27.93 -5.17 1.93
CA ASP A 2 27.60 -4.50 0.67
C ASP A 2 28.50 -5.04 -0.45
N VAL A 3 27.98 -5.11 -1.68
CA VAL A 3 28.72 -5.53 -2.88
C VAL A 3 29.32 -4.29 -3.52
N GLU A 4 30.64 -4.21 -3.55
CA GLU A 4 31.31 -3.07 -4.18
C GLU A 4 31.08 -3.05 -5.69
N GLY A 5 30.67 -1.90 -6.22
CA GLY A 5 30.49 -1.71 -7.66
C GLY A 5 29.46 -2.66 -8.28
N ALA A 6 28.36 -2.95 -7.57
CA ALA A 6 27.35 -3.97 -7.90
C ALA A 6 27.03 -4.15 -9.41
N PHE A 7 26.68 -3.06 -10.11
CA PHE A 7 26.37 -3.12 -11.55
C PHE A 7 27.60 -3.13 -12.44
N ASP A 8 28.68 -2.49 -12.05
CA ASP A 8 29.89 -2.32 -12.86
C ASP A 8 30.79 -3.57 -12.82
N ALA A 9 30.71 -4.35 -11.74
CA ALA A 9 31.50 -5.55 -11.50
C ALA A 9 31.03 -6.78 -12.29
N ILE A 10 29.81 -6.77 -12.87
CA ILE A 10 29.26 -7.96 -13.53
C ILE A 10 30.04 -8.30 -14.80
N LEU A 11 30.62 -9.49 -14.81
CA LEU A 11 31.29 -10.03 -16.00
C LEU A 11 30.28 -10.68 -16.94
N ARG A 12 30.19 -10.18 -18.18
CA ARG A 12 29.24 -10.65 -19.22
C ARG A 12 29.22 -12.18 -19.33
N ASN A 13 30.39 -12.80 -19.52
CA ASN A 13 30.48 -14.24 -19.74
C ASN A 13 30.09 -15.06 -18.49
N ARG A 14 30.31 -14.53 -17.28
CA ARG A 14 29.87 -15.16 -16.02
C ARG A 14 28.36 -15.11 -15.89
N LEU A 15 27.75 -13.95 -16.16
CA LEU A 15 26.29 -13.81 -16.19
C LEU A 15 25.66 -14.78 -17.20
N ILE A 16 26.19 -14.86 -18.42
CA ILE A 16 25.68 -15.78 -19.45
C ILE A 16 25.80 -17.24 -19.01
N LEU A 17 26.93 -17.63 -18.41
CA LEU A 17 27.10 -18.98 -17.86
C LEU A 17 26.09 -19.27 -16.75
N GLN A 18 25.85 -18.30 -15.87
CA GLN A 18 24.92 -18.42 -14.76
C GLN A 18 23.47 -18.57 -15.25
N LEU A 19 23.08 -17.80 -16.28
CA LEU A 19 21.76 -17.94 -16.91
C LEU A 19 21.56 -19.31 -17.57
N ARG A 20 22.61 -19.85 -18.22
CA ARG A 20 22.56 -21.22 -18.75
C ARG A 20 22.38 -22.26 -17.64
N LYS A 21 23.13 -22.13 -16.54
CA LYS A 21 23.01 -23.03 -15.37
C LYS A 21 21.63 -22.98 -14.73
N GLN A 22 20.96 -21.82 -14.77
CA GLN A 22 19.59 -21.64 -14.28
C GLN A 22 18.52 -22.20 -15.24
N GLY A 23 18.88 -22.61 -16.45
CA GLY A 23 17.95 -23.19 -17.42
C GLY A 23 17.15 -22.18 -18.24
N TRP A 24 17.63 -20.94 -18.37
CA TRP A 24 16.95 -19.94 -19.21
C TRP A 24 17.01 -20.33 -20.71
N PRO A 25 15.99 -20.00 -21.52
CA PRO A 25 15.97 -20.34 -22.94
C PRO A 25 17.13 -19.72 -23.74
N ASP A 26 17.72 -20.49 -24.65
CA ASP A 26 18.88 -20.06 -25.44
C ASP A 26 18.67 -18.77 -26.24
N PHE A 27 17.47 -18.58 -26.81
CA PHE A 27 17.17 -17.36 -27.58
C PHE A 27 17.26 -16.11 -26.69
N LEU A 28 16.81 -16.20 -25.43
CA LEU A 28 16.87 -15.10 -24.48
C LEU A 28 18.30 -14.83 -24.05
N ILE A 29 19.08 -15.89 -23.79
CA ILE A 29 20.49 -15.77 -23.43
C ILE A 29 21.31 -15.12 -24.56
N ARG A 30 21.06 -15.48 -25.82
CA ARG A 30 21.71 -14.86 -26.99
C ARG A 30 21.34 -13.38 -27.11
N TRP A 31 20.06 -13.05 -26.94
CA TRP A 31 19.60 -11.67 -26.94
C TRP A 31 20.26 -10.84 -25.83
N LEU A 32 20.36 -11.39 -24.60
CA LEU A 32 21.05 -10.76 -23.48
C LEU A 32 22.56 -10.59 -23.74
N ALA A 33 23.20 -11.57 -24.37
CA ALA A 33 24.61 -11.47 -24.74
C ALA A 33 24.85 -10.32 -25.72
N MET A 34 23.96 -10.13 -26.70
CA MET A 34 23.98 -9.00 -27.61
C MET A 34 23.70 -7.67 -26.90
N PHE A 35 22.71 -7.64 -26.01
CA PHE A 35 22.38 -6.45 -25.21
C PHE A 35 23.58 -5.94 -24.38
N LEU A 36 24.47 -6.84 -23.96
CA LEU A 36 25.65 -6.51 -23.16
C LEU A 36 26.93 -6.33 -23.99
N ALA A 37 26.89 -6.53 -25.30
CA ALA A 37 28.05 -6.42 -26.19
C ALA A 37 28.24 -5.00 -26.75
N HIS A 38 29.49 -4.65 -27.07
CA HIS A 38 29.86 -3.40 -27.76
C HIS A 38 29.29 -2.12 -27.15
N ARG A 39 29.20 -2.10 -25.82
CA ARG A 39 28.77 -0.91 -25.09
C ARG A 39 29.95 0.06 -25.02
N LEU A 40 29.73 1.30 -25.42
CA LEU A 40 30.74 2.36 -25.34
C LEU A 40 30.34 3.36 -24.24
N ALA A 41 31.32 3.90 -23.53
CA ALA A 41 31.14 5.00 -22.59
C ALA A 41 32.11 6.14 -22.89
N SER A 42 31.64 7.37 -22.71
CA SER A 42 32.45 8.59 -22.82
C SER A 42 32.07 9.53 -21.69
N VAL A 43 33.03 10.33 -21.23
CA VAL A 43 32.83 11.35 -20.19
C VAL A 43 32.77 12.71 -20.85
N ARG A 44 31.73 13.48 -20.51
CA ARG A 44 31.61 14.90 -20.89
C ARG A 44 31.81 15.78 -19.67
N PHE A 45 32.73 16.72 -19.76
CA PHE A 45 32.94 17.78 -18.78
C PHE A 45 32.81 19.13 -19.48
N GLU A 46 31.79 19.90 -19.10
CA GLU A 46 31.38 21.12 -19.82
C GLU A 46 31.22 20.86 -21.33
N ASP A 47 32.02 21.54 -22.16
CA ASP A 47 31.99 21.45 -23.62
C ASP A 47 32.97 20.41 -24.18
N ALA A 48 33.80 19.79 -23.33
CA ALA A 48 34.75 18.76 -23.73
C ALA A 48 34.15 17.35 -23.54
N THR A 49 34.20 16.53 -24.58
CA THR A 49 33.80 15.11 -24.55
C THR A 49 35.00 14.25 -24.87
N ALA A 50 35.31 13.29 -24.00
CA ALA A 50 36.40 12.34 -24.20
C ALA A 50 36.06 11.33 -25.31
N GLU A 51 37.08 10.66 -25.85
CA GLU A 51 36.87 9.55 -26.78
C GLU A 51 36.08 8.41 -26.11
N ALA A 52 35.25 7.74 -26.90
CA ALA A 52 34.42 6.65 -26.39
C ALA A 52 35.27 5.38 -26.18
N LEU A 53 35.19 4.81 -24.98
CA LEU A 53 35.87 3.56 -24.60
C LEU A 53 34.88 2.41 -24.54
N GLU A 54 35.28 1.22 -25.00
CA GLU A 54 34.45 0.02 -24.88
C GLU A 54 34.42 -0.50 -23.43
N LEU A 55 33.21 -0.71 -22.93
CA LEU A 55 32.94 -1.28 -21.61
C LEU A 55 32.94 -2.80 -21.68
N LEU A 56 34.02 -3.41 -21.18
CA LEU A 56 34.21 -4.86 -21.17
C LEU A 56 33.41 -5.58 -20.06
N CYS A 57 32.99 -4.84 -19.03
CA CYS A 57 32.24 -5.36 -17.89
C CYS A 57 31.08 -4.44 -17.49
N GLY A 58 30.26 -4.94 -16.58
CA GLY A 58 29.11 -4.28 -16.01
C GLY A 58 27.81 -4.47 -16.79
N ILE A 59 26.73 -3.97 -16.21
CA ILE A 59 25.39 -3.92 -16.80
C ILE A 59 24.92 -2.46 -16.85
N PRO A 60 24.13 -2.03 -17.86
CA PRO A 60 23.82 -0.61 -18.06
C PRO A 60 23.01 0.01 -16.90
N GLN A 61 23.60 0.94 -16.15
CA GLN A 61 22.86 1.64 -15.09
C GLN A 61 21.72 2.49 -15.71
N GLY A 62 20.55 2.49 -15.08
CA GLY A 62 19.34 3.15 -15.60
C GLY A 62 18.51 2.29 -16.56
N SER A 63 19.02 1.15 -17.03
CA SER A 63 18.19 0.17 -17.75
C SER A 63 17.24 -0.56 -16.78
N PRO A 64 15.94 -0.69 -17.12
CA PRO A 64 15.00 -1.49 -16.33
C PRO A 64 15.39 -2.97 -16.19
N LEU A 65 16.23 -3.46 -17.10
CA LEU A 65 16.66 -4.86 -17.13
C LEU A 65 17.83 -5.12 -16.19
N SER A 66 18.67 -4.11 -15.92
CA SER A 66 19.90 -4.26 -15.15
C SER A 66 19.65 -4.78 -13.72
N PRO A 67 18.68 -4.27 -12.93
CA PRO A 67 18.38 -4.85 -11.62
C PRO A 67 18.00 -6.34 -11.69
N ILE A 68 17.27 -6.76 -12.73
CA ILE A 68 16.88 -8.17 -12.92
C ILE A 68 18.12 -9.02 -13.20
N LEU A 69 18.98 -8.57 -14.13
CA LEU A 69 20.22 -9.26 -14.46
C LEU A 69 21.17 -9.36 -13.26
N TYR A 70 21.22 -8.31 -12.44
CA TYR A 70 21.99 -8.33 -11.19
C TYR A 70 21.50 -9.43 -10.25
N LEU A 71 20.18 -9.49 -9.99
CA LEU A 71 19.60 -10.53 -9.13
C LEU A 71 19.86 -11.94 -9.66
N LEU A 72 19.79 -12.13 -10.98
CA LEU A 72 20.09 -13.43 -11.61
C LEU A 72 21.58 -13.77 -11.51
N ALA A 73 22.47 -12.79 -11.63
CA ALA A 73 23.92 -12.97 -11.46
C ALA A 73 24.26 -13.39 -10.03
N THR A 74 23.67 -12.72 -9.04
CA THR A 74 23.95 -12.98 -7.61
C THR A 74 23.13 -14.12 -7.03
N ALA A 75 22.18 -14.70 -7.74
CA ALA A 75 21.32 -15.78 -7.22
C ALA A 75 22.09 -16.95 -6.58
N ALA A 76 23.26 -17.32 -7.11
CA ALA A 76 24.09 -18.40 -6.54
C ALA A 76 24.63 -18.08 -5.14
N LEU A 77 24.87 -16.80 -4.82
CA LEU A 77 25.30 -16.34 -3.51
C LEU A 77 24.35 -16.79 -2.40
N TYR A 78 23.05 -16.73 -2.69
CA TYR A 78 21.99 -17.07 -1.74
C TYR A 78 21.77 -18.58 -1.58
N MET A 79 22.40 -19.39 -2.45
CA MET A 79 22.41 -20.84 -2.38
C MET A 79 23.68 -21.40 -1.71
N LEU A 80 24.62 -20.53 -1.29
CA LEU A 80 25.82 -20.97 -0.58
C LEU A 80 25.47 -21.55 0.80
N PRO A 81 26.05 -22.71 1.16
CA PRO A 81 25.80 -23.35 2.45
C PRO A 81 26.39 -22.54 3.62
N GLY A 82 26.07 -22.98 4.85
CA GLY A 82 26.69 -22.51 6.08
C GLY A 82 25.94 -21.42 6.85
N ALA A 83 25.06 -20.66 6.19
CA ALA A 83 24.14 -19.75 6.89
C ALA A 83 22.78 -20.42 7.09
N THR A 84 22.13 -20.17 8.23
CA THR A 84 20.75 -20.65 8.49
C THR A 84 19.78 -20.04 7.49
N GLN A 85 19.93 -18.74 7.21
CA GLN A 85 19.21 -18.03 6.16
C GLN A 85 20.11 -16.95 5.54
N ARG A 86 19.90 -16.66 4.25
CA ARG A 86 20.54 -15.53 3.55
C ARG A 86 19.44 -14.62 2.99
N TYR A 87 19.65 -13.31 3.12
CA TYR A 87 18.76 -12.29 2.61
C TYR A 87 19.52 -11.39 1.64
N GLY A 88 18.89 -11.07 0.52
CA GLY A 88 19.44 -10.20 -0.51
C GLY A 88 18.43 -9.15 -0.91
N TYR A 89 18.88 -7.92 -1.06
CA TYR A 89 18.10 -6.86 -1.69
C TYR A 89 19.04 -5.93 -2.45
N ALA A 90 19.02 -6.05 -3.78
CA ALA A 90 20.06 -5.45 -4.62
C ALA A 90 21.46 -5.83 -4.06
N ASP A 91 22.31 -4.85 -3.82
CA ASP A 91 23.67 -4.94 -3.30
C ASP A 91 23.76 -5.30 -1.80
N ASP A 92 22.72 -5.00 -1.01
CA ASP A 92 22.65 -5.35 0.41
C ASP A 92 22.48 -6.87 0.62
N THR A 93 23.47 -7.50 1.24
CA THR A 93 23.43 -8.91 1.66
C THR A 93 23.49 -9.07 3.18
N ALA A 94 22.60 -9.88 3.73
CA ALA A 94 22.56 -10.26 5.14
C ALA A 94 22.51 -11.78 5.32
N MET A 95 23.12 -12.28 6.39
CA MET A 95 23.12 -13.69 6.75
C MET A 95 22.64 -13.84 8.20
N LEU A 96 21.80 -14.84 8.44
CA LEU A 96 21.31 -15.22 9.76
C LEU A 96 21.98 -16.54 10.18
N PHE A 97 22.46 -16.56 11.41
CA PHE A 97 23.04 -17.73 12.06
C PHE A 97 22.29 -17.95 13.36
N VAL A 98 21.95 -19.20 13.64
CA VAL A 98 21.26 -19.64 14.87
C VAL A 98 22.07 -20.77 15.47
N GLY A 99 22.40 -20.65 16.75
CA GLY A 99 23.14 -21.64 17.52
C GLY A 99 23.00 -21.38 19.01
N ASP A 100 23.43 -22.33 19.83
CA ASP A 100 23.22 -22.29 21.28
C ASP A 100 24.20 -21.35 21.99
N THR A 101 25.33 -21.04 21.33
CA THR A 101 26.36 -20.15 21.87
C THR A 101 26.83 -19.09 20.89
N LEU A 102 27.33 -17.97 21.42
CA LEU A 102 27.94 -16.92 20.61
C LEU A 102 29.22 -17.42 19.89
N GLY A 103 29.99 -18.31 20.53
CA GLY A 103 31.21 -18.86 19.94
C GLY A 103 30.92 -19.73 18.70
N GLU A 104 29.89 -20.58 18.79
CA GLU A 104 29.42 -21.39 17.67
C GLU A 104 28.94 -20.53 16.50
N THR A 105 28.02 -19.61 16.75
CA THR A 105 27.47 -18.72 15.71
C THR A 105 28.53 -17.82 15.08
N THR A 106 29.53 -17.37 15.86
CA THR A 106 30.68 -16.61 15.34
C THR A 106 31.54 -17.48 14.41
N THR A 107 31.77 -18.74 14.77
CA THR A 107 32.54 -19.68 13.95
C THR A 107 31.82 -19.98 12.64
N GLN A 108 30.51 -20.24 12.70
CA GLN A 108 29.65 -20.42 11.52
C GLN A 108 29.65 -19.17 10.63
N ALA A 109 29.53 -17.98 11.23
CA ALA A 109 29.53 -16.72 10.50
C ALA A 109 30.85 -16.49 9.76
N ASN A 110 31.99 -16.68 10.43
CA ASN A 110 33.31 -16.52 9.82
C ASN A 110 33.53 -17.50 8.65
N ALA A 111 33.12 -18.77 8.81
CA ALA A 111 33.21 -19.76 7.74
C ALA A 111 32.32 -19.39 6.53
N ALA A 112 31.10 -18.92 6.78
CA ALA A 112 30.18 -18.50 5.74
C ALA A 112 30.61 -17.21 5.02
N ILE A 113 31.28 -16.28 5.73
CA ILE A 113 31.90 -15.09 5.13
C ILE A 113 33.07 -15.50 4.23
N ALA A 114 33.97 -16.37 4.70
CA ALA A 114 35.09 -16.85 3.88
C ALA A 114 34.61 -17.57 2.61
N ALA A 115 33.59 -18.42 2.71
CA ALA A 115 32.98 -19.07 1.55
C ALA A 115 32.34 -18.07 0.57
N MET A 116 31.75 -16.99 1.09
CA MET A 116 31.19 -15.92 0.28
C MET A 116 32.29 -15.13 -0.45
N GLU A 117 33.37 -14.76 0.22
CA GLU A 117 34.52 -14.06 -0.39
C GLU A 117 35.18 -14.92 -1.47
N GLU A 118 35.33 -16.22 -1.22
CA GLU A 118 35.85 -17.19 -2.20
C GLU A 118 34.96 -17.23 -3.46
N TRP A 119 33.64 -17.35 -3.26
CA TRP A 119 32.68 -17.29 -4.36
C TRP A 119 32.75 -15.95 -5.10
N GLY A 120 32.82 -14.84 -4.36
CA GLY A 120 32.94 -13.49 -4.92
C GLY A 120 34.16 -13.37 -5.83
N ARG A 121 35.34 -13.79 -5.36
CA ARG A 121 36.58 -13.76 -6.15
C ARG A 121 36.46 -14.57 -7.45
N ARG A 122 35.75 -15.70 -7.42
CA ARG A 122 35.53 -16.54 -8.61
C ARG A 122 34.58 -15.92 -9.63
N GLU A 123 33.51 -15.29 -9.16
CA GLU A 123 32.46 -14.71 -10.01
C GLU A 123 32.69 -13.23 -10.37
N GLY A 124 33.68 -12.57 -9.75
CA GLY A 124 34.05 -11.18 -10.01
C GLY A 124 33.38 -10.15 -9.07
N PHE A 125 32.92 -10.57 -7.89
CA PHE A 125 32.33 -9.70 -6.87
C PHE A 125 33.29 -9.46 -5.70
N ALA A 126 33.37 -8.21 -5.26
CA ALA A 126 34.05 -7.80 -4.03
C ALA A 126 33.00 -7.41 -2.97
N PHE A 127 33.31 -7.69 -1.70
CA PHE A 127 32.41 -7.42 -0.57
C PHE A 127 33.11 -6.53 0.47
N ASP A 128 32.43 -5.50 0.94
CA ASP A 128 32.93 -4.63 2.02
C ASP A 128 32.58 -5.25 3.39
N VAL A 129 33.60 -5.83 4.03
CA VAL A 129 33.49 -6.48 5.35
C VAL A 129 33.95 -5.51 6.46
N LYS A 130 33.18 -4.45 6.69
CA LYS A 130 33.39 -3.57 7.85
C LYS A 130 32.82 -4.20 9.12
N LYS A 131 33.63 -4.27 10.18
CA LYS A 131 33.17 -4.58 11.54
C LYS A 131 32.35 -3.40 12.08
N THR A 132 31.07 -3.60 12.38
CA THR A 132 30.22 -2.57 13.00
C THR A 132 29.54 -3.10 14.26
N GLU A 133 29.47 -2.27 15.31
CA GLU A 133 28.79 -2.60 16.58
C GLU A 133 27.27 -2.80 16.45
N ALA A 134 26.70 -2.32 15.34
CA ALA A 134 25.32 -2.54 14.97
C ALA A 134 25.24 -2.87 13.48
N LEU A 135 24.39 -3.83 13.12
CA LEU A 135 24.16 -4.21 11.73
C LEU A 135 23.21 -3.18 11.09
N ARG A 136 23.62 -2.56 9.98
CA ARG A 136 22.70 -1.78 9.14
C ARG A 136 22.25 -2.66 7.98
N TRP A 137 20.94 -2.78 7.79
CA TRP A 137 20.35 -3.48 6.63
C TRP A 137 19.09 -2.76 6.19
N LEU A 138 18.99 -2.41 4.90
CA LEU A 138 17.86 -1.64 4.34
C LEU A 138 17.53 -0.37 5.14
N GLY A 139 18.56 0.36 5.59
CA GLY A 139 18.41 1.57 6.41
C GLY A 139 17.99 1.35 7.87
N ILE A 140 17.74 0.11 8.29
CA ILE A 140 17.42 -0.27 9.67
C ILE A 140 18.70 -0.63 10.41
N TRP A 141 18.84 -0.17 11.65
CA TRP A 141 19.99 -0.49 12.49
C TRP A 141 19.56 -1.49 13.57
N PHE A 142 20.16 -2.68 13.56
CA PHE A 142 19.94 -3.75 14.51
C PHE A 142 21.08 -3.74 15.54
N ASP A 143 20.76 -3.42 16.80
CA ASP A 143 21.65 -3.61 17.95
C ASP A 143 21.54 -5.04 18.49
N ALA A 144 22.54 -5.48 19.25
CA ALA A 144 22.64 -6.84 19.76
C ALA A 144 21.44 -7.29 20.63
N ARG A 145 20.71 -6.34 21.26
CA ARG A 145 19.53 -6.64 22.07
C ARG A 145 18.22 -6.40 21.34
N LEU A 146 18.28 -6.01 20.06
CA LEU A 146 17.14 -5.60 19.25
C LEU A 146 16.26 -4.55 19.96
N ASN A 147 16.86 -3.62 20.71
CA ASN A 147 16.16 -2.53 21.38
C ASN A 147 15.96 -1.27 20.50
N PHE A 148 16.64 -1.25 19.35
CA PHE A 148 16.66 -0.23 18.31
C PHE A 148 17.05 1.17 18.81
N THR A 149 17.76 1.27 19.94
CA THR A 149 18.22 2.54 20.48
C THR A 149 19.20 3.23 19.52
N VAL A 150 20.12 2.48 18.90
CA VAL A 150 21.05 3.01 17.88
C VAL A 150 20.27 3.55 16.67
N HIS A 151 19.27 2.80 16.20
CA HIS A 151 18.42 3.18 15.08
C HIS A 151 17.68 4.50 15.34
N ILE A 152 16.97 4.57 16.46
CA ILE A 152 16.18 5.74 16.85
C ILE A 152 17.08 6.95 17.05
N THR A 153 18.27 6.77 17.65
CA THR A 153 19.23 7.86 17.86
C THR A 153 19.73 8.44 16.54
N LYS A 154 20.13 7.59 15.58
CA LYS A 154 20.63 8.04 14.27
C LYS A 154 19.55 8.78 13.47
N TRP A 155 18.34 8.21 13.38
CA TRP A 155 17.24 8.85 12.67
C TRP A 155 16.73 10.12 13.37
N ALA A 156 16.76 10.16 14.70
CA ALA A 156 16.49 11.39 15.45
C ALA A 156 17.54 12.48 15.19
N GLN A 157 18.82 12.13 15.03
CA GLN A 157 19.87 13.09 14.69
C GLN A 157 19.70 13.62 13.27
N ASN A 158 19.37 12.77 12.30
CA ASN A 158 19.04 13.19 10.93
C ASN A 158 17.83 14.13 10.91
N ALA A 159 16.77 13.76 11.64
CA ALA A 159 15.58 14.60 11.79
C ALA A 159 15.91 15.96 12.44
N LYS A 160 16.80 15.99 13.45
CA LYS A 160 17.27 17.26 14.06
C LYS A 160 18.04 18.13 13.08
N SER A 161 18.92 17.56 12.26
CA SER A 161 19.62 18.33 11.21
C SER A 161 18.62 19.04 10.30
N ILE A 162 17.59 18.32 9.83
CA ILE A 162 16.50 18.90 9.02
C ILE A 162 15.77 19.99 9.79
N ILE A 163 15.41 19.76 11.07
CA ILE A 163 14.77 20.77 11.92
C ILE A 163 15.63 22.04 12.01
N TYR A 164 16.95 21.91 12.17
CA TYR A 164 17.84 23.07 12.27
C TYR A 164 17.94 23.85 10.96
N HIS A 165 17.96 23.17 9.81
CA HIS A 165 17.88 23.83 8.50
C HIS A 165 16.53 24.52 8.28
N LEU A 166 15.42 23.89 8.67
CA LEU A 166 14.10 24.54 8.58
C LEU A 166 14.01 25.75 9.52
N ARG A 167 14.66 25.67 10.69
CA ARG A 167 14.69 26.76 11.66
C ARG A 167 15.42 27.99 11.14
N SER A 168 16.48 27.84 10.35
CA SER A 168 17.16 29.00 9.75
C SER A 168 16.27 29.77 8.77
N MET A 169 15.23 29.14 8.23
CA MET A 169 14.21 29.78 7.36
C MET A 169 13.00 30.30 8.14
N SER A 170 12.89 30.00 9.44
CA SER A 170 11.71 30.26 10.28
C SER A 170 11.94 31.46 11.21
N ASN A 171 12.44 32.57 10.66
CA ASN A 171 12.65 33.81 11.42
C ASN A 171 11.30 34.48 11.78
N THR A 172 11.21 35.14 12.94
CA THR A 172 9.96 35.75 13.45
C THR A 172 9.48 36.95 12.63
N ILE A 173 10.35 37.61 11.86
CA ILE A 173 10.03 38.85 11.14
C ILE A 173 9.73 38.61 9.65
N ARG A 174 10.46 37.70 8.99
CA ARG A 174 10.34 37.39 7.55
C ARG A 174 10.34 35.89 7.23
N GLY A 175 10.11 35.04 8.23
CA GLY A 175 10.16 33.60 8.06
C GLY A 175 8.89 33.00 7.48
N ILE A 176 8.94 31.69 7.26
CA ILE A 176 7.79 30.91 6.83
C ILE A 176 6.67 30.94 7.87
N SER A 177 5.42 30.88 7.41
CA SER A 177 4.26 30.80 8.32
C SER A 177 4.30 29.51 9.13
N ALA A 178 3.75 29.54 10.36
CA ALA A 178 3.65 28.35 11.21
C ALA A 178 2.93 27.18 10.50
N ALA A 179 1.91 27.48 9.69
CA ALA A 179 1.21 26.48 8.88
C ALA A 179 2.14 25.82 7.84
N ALA A 180 2.96 26.61 7.14
CA ALA A 180 3.95 26.10 6.19
C ALA A 180 5.07 25.31 6.89
N ALA A 181 5.56 25.80 8.02
CA ALA A 181 6.56 25.11 8.84
C ALA A 181 6.03 23.76 9.33
N ARG A 182 4.79 23.72 9.83
CA ARG A 182 4.12 22.47 10.24
C ARG A 182 4.00 21.50 9.07
N LYS A 183 3.61 21.98 7.89
CA LYS A 183 3.56 21.15 6.67
C LYS A 183 4.94 20.56 6.34
N ALA A 184 6.02 21.35 6.45
CA ALA A 184 7.38 20.87 6.22
C ALA A 184 7.81 19.81 7.26
N VAL A 185 7.48 20.00 8.54
CA VAL A 185 7.72 19.00 9.60
C VAL A 185 7.00 17.68 9.28
N LEU A 186 5.71 17.74 8.96
CA LEU A 186 4.92 16.55 8.65
C LEU A 186 5.40 15.84 7.38
N ALA A 187 5.87 16.59 6.38
CA ALA A 187 6.32 16.03 5.10
C ALA A 187 7.74 15.45 5.14
N VAL A 188 8.65 16.01 5.96
CA VAL A 188 10.08 15.68 5.90
C VAL A 188 10.63 15.16 7.23
N VAL A 189 10.31 15.81 8.34
CA VAL A 189 10.82 15.44 9.67
C VAL A 189 10.16 14.16 10.16
N MET A 190 8.82 14.04 10.04
CA MET A 190 8.09 12.87 10.52
C MET A 190 8.51 11.57 9.82
N PRO A 191 8.59 11.48 8.46
CA PRO A 191 9.04 10.26 7.80
C PRO A 191 10.50 9.89 8.13
N THR A 192 11.35 10.90 8.37
CA THR A 192 12.75 10.69 8.77
C THR A 192 12.85 10.13 10.18
N LEU A 193 12.18 10.75 11.15
CA LEU A 193 12.24 10.35 12.56
C LEU A 193 11.62 8.96 12.80
N PHE A 194 10.53 8.66 12.10
CA PHE A 194 9.79 7.40 12.25
C PHE A 194 10.12 6.38 11.14
N TYR A 195 11.25 6.54 10.46
CA TYR A 195 11.70 5.57 9.46
C TYR A 195 11.74 4.16 10.07
N GLY A 196 11.17 3.17 9.38
CA GLY A 196 11.20 1.78 9.82
C GLY A 196 10.36 1.45 11.06
N VAL A 197 9.42 2.31 11.48
CA VAL A 197 8.59 2.10 12.68
C VAL A 197 7.94 0.72 12.76
N ASP A 198 7.58 0.14 11.61
CA ASP A 198 7.02 -1.21 11.46
C ASP A 198 7.91 -2.33 11.98
N VAL A 199 9.22 -2.11 11.94
CA VAL A 199 10.24 -3.09 12.33
C VAL A 199 10.61 -2.91 13.80
N TRP A 200 10.81 -1.66 14.23
CA TRP A 200 11.39 -1.39 15.54
C TRP A 200 10.38 -1.12 16.65
N TYR A 201 9.17 -0.65 16.35
CA TYR A 201 8.20 -0.26 17.38
C TYR A 201 7.56 -1.49 18.02
N PRO A 202 7.74 -1.68 19.35
CA PRO A 202 7.21 -2.83 20.04
C PRO A 202 5.85 -2.55 20.72
N GLY A 203 5.03 -1.61 20.25
CA GLY A 203 3.80 -1.24 20.96
C GLY A 203 4.06 -0.42 22.23
N SER A 204 3.05 0.35 22.67
CA SER A 204 3.22 1.40 23.68
C SER A 204 3.70 0.86 25.03
N GLU A 205 3.19 -0.28 25.48
CA GLU A 205 3.57 -0.89 26.77
C GLU A 205 5.02 -1.39 26.85
N ARG A 206 5.67 -1.64 25.70
CA ARG A 206 7.03 -2.22 25.67
C ARG A 206 8.10 -1.27 25.14
N VAL A 207 7.75 -0.03 24.81
CA VAL A 207 8.74 0.95 24.35
C VAL A 207 9.61 1.38 25.53
N LEU A 208 10.93 1.33 25.34
CA LEU A 208 11.86 1.83 26.34
C LEU A 208 11.66 3.34 26.56
N LYS A 209 11.50 3.75 27.83
CA LYS A 209 11.36 5.17 28.20
C LYS A 209 12.48 6.05 27.64
N GLY A 210 13.72 5.52 27.55
CA GLY A 210 14.85 6.22 26.94
C GLY A 210 14.63 6.51 25.45
N ASN A 211 14.16 5.52 24.68
CA ASN A 211 13.85 5.67 23.26
C ASN A 211 12.72 6.68 23.05
N LEU A 212 11.66 6.58 23.85
CA LEU A 212 10.56 7.54 23.82
C LEU A 212 11.06 8.96 24.13
N GLY A 213 11.94 9.11 25.11
CA GLY A 213 12.56 10.39 25.46
C GLY A 213 13.35 11.01 24.31
N ILE A 214 14.07 10.20 23.52
CA ILE A 214 14.81 10.67 22.33
C ILE A 214 13.85 11.21 21.27
N ILE A 215 12.77 10.46 20.98
CA ILE A 215 11.73 10.85 20.02
C ILE A 215 11.04 12.12 20.49
N GLN A 216 10.59 12.17 21.75
CA GLN A 216 9.89 13.32 22.32
C GLN A 216 10.74 14.59 22.34
N LYS A 217 12.05 14.48 22.65
CA LYS A 217 12.98 15.62 22.57
C LYS A 217 13.08 16.16 21.14
N THR A 218 13.10 15.27 20.15
CA THR A 218 13.18 15.63 18.73
C THR A 218 11.89 16.29 18.25
N LEU A 219 10.73 15.74 18.60
CA LEU A 219 9.42 16.35 18.33
C LEU A 219 9.27 17.73 18.98
N THR A 220 9.72 17.87 20.24
CA THR A 220 9.70 19.17 20.93
C THR A 220 10.59 20.20 20.23
N ALA A 221 11.72 19.78 19.64
CA ALA A 221 12.54 20.66 18.82
C ALA A 221 11.81 21.07 17.53
N ALA A 222 11.06 20.15 16.90
CA ALA A 222 10.22 20.47 15.75
C ALA A 222 9.10 21.45 16.10
N CYS A 223 8.40 21.29 17.24
CA CYS A 223 7.38 22.23 17.70
C CYS A 223 7.94 23.65 17.88
N ARG A 224 9.15 23.78 18.45
CA ARG A 224 9.84 25.08 18.61
C ARG A 224 10.37 25.67 17.30
N MET A 225 10.43 24.87 16.24
CA MET A 225 10.73 25.37 14.91
C MET A 225 9.45 25.86 14.22
N ILE A 226 8.33 25.16 14.42
CA ILE A 226 7.00 25.57 13.91
C ILE A 226 6.54 26.88 14.57
N LEU A 227 6.66 26.95 15.89
CA LEU A 227 6.21 28.09 16.68
C LEU A 227 7.42 28.82 17.27
N PRO A 228 7.51 30.16 17.12
CA PRO A 228 8.53 30.97 17.76
C PRO A 228 8.24 31.15 19.26
N SER A 229 8.26 30.04 20.01
CA SER A 229 7.97 29.99 21.43
C SER A 229 9.24 30.14 22.27
N TRP A 230 9.12 30.70 23.47
CA TRP A 230 10.19 30.75 24.46
C TRP A 230 10.61 29.34 24.91
N LYS A 231 11.88 29.18 25.32
CA LYS A 231 12.36 27.88 25.84
C LYS A 231 11.58 27.42 27.09
N THR A 232 11.07 28.37 27.87
CA THR A 232 10.30 28.18 29.10
C THR A 232 8.82 27.84 28.87
N THR A 233 8.30 27.93 27.64
CA THR A 233 6.90 27.58 27.34
C THR A 233 6.59 26.14 27.78
N PRO A 234 5.50 25.90 28.54
CA PRO A 234 5.08 24.57 28.92
C PRO A 234 4.95 23.64 27.72
N LYS A 235 5.51 22.43 27.82
CA LYS A 235 5.61 21.51 26.68
C LYS A 235 4.25 21.08 26.14
N THR A 236 3.28 20.82 27.02
CA THR A 236 1.92 20.39 26.64
C THR A 236 1.21 21.47 25.82
N THR A 237 1.33 22.73 26.22
CA THR A 237 0.85 23.89 25.45
C THR A 237 1.56 23.98 24.11
N LEU A 238 2.89 23.89 24.09
CA LEU A 238 3.68 23.95 22.86
C LEU A 238 3.27 22.87 21.85
N TRP A 239 3.05 21.62 22.29
CA TRP A 239 2.63 20.53 21.43
C TRP A 239 1.25 20.77 20.81
N LYS A 240 0.32 21.23 21.65
CA LYS A 240 -1.05 21.57 21.24
C LYS A 240 -1.06 22.68 20.20
N GLU A 241 -0.43 23.81 20.50
CA GLU A 241 -0.39 24.96 19.59
C GLU A 241 0.37 24.66 18.29
N ALA A 242 1.41 23.82 18.35
CA ALA A 242 2.18 23.45 17.15
C ALA A 242 1.42 22.44 16.27
N GLY A 243 0.32 21.85 16.75
CA GLY A 243 -0.40 20.80 16.07
C GLY A 243 0.40 19.49 15.94
N ILE A 244 1.26 19.18 16.92
CA ILE A 244 2.12 17.98 16.91
C ILE A 244 1.83 17.15 18.17
N PRO A 245 1.24 15.94 18.04
CA PRO A 245 0.96 15.08 19.19
C PRO A 245 2.24 14.58 19.87
N PRO A 246 2.15 14.12 21.15
CA PRO A 246 3.27 13.51 21.83
C PRO A 246 3.71 12.19 21.16
N ALA A 247 4.94 11.77 21.45
CA ALA A 247 5.59 10.64 20.80
C ALA A 247 4.80 9.33 20.91
N GLU A 248 4.22 9.02 22.07
CA GLU A 248 3.45 7.79 22.30
C GLU A 248 2.24 7.73 21.35
N VAL A 249 1.47 8.82 21.33
CA VAL A 249 0.28 8.96 20.49
C VAL A 249 0.64 8.85 19.00
N LEU A 250 1.73 9.48 18.55
CA LEU A 250 2.18 9.36 17.16
C LEU A 250 2.62 7.94 16.81
N LEU A 251 3.31 7.24 17.70
CA LEU A 251 3.74 5.87 17.47
C LEU A 251 2.55 4.90 17.36
N GLU A 252 1.56 5.05 18.23
CA GLU A 252 0.32 4.26 18.16
C GLU A 252 -0.42 4.53 16.86
N GLN A 253 -0.57 5.79 16.46
CA GLN A 253 -1.20 6.15 15.19
C GLN A 253 -0.48 5.55 13.98
N LEU A 254 0.85 5.59 13.97
CA LEU A 254 1.65 4.99 12.91
C LEU A 254 1.50 3.47 12.88
N ALA A 255 1.54 2.81 14.04
CA ALA A 255 1.33 1.38 14.15
C ALA A 255 -0.06 0.96 13.65
N MET A 256 -1.12 1.66 14.06
CA MET A 256 -2.48 1.44 13.56
C MET A 256 -2.57 1.68 12.05
N ARG A 257 -1.86 2.69 11.54
CA ARG A 257 -1.81 2.98 10.10
C ARG A 257 -1.23 1.83 9.30
N ASN A 258 -0.16 1.25 9.80
CA ASN A 258 0.54 0.16 9.14
C ASN A 258 -0.20 -1.17 9.29
N ALA A 259 -0.79 -1.44 10.45
CA ALA A 259 -1.71 -2.56 10.66
C ALA A 259 -2.82 -2.58 9.61
N ASN A 260 -3.49 -1.44 9.42
CA ASN A 260 -4.55 -1.33 8.42
C ASN A 260 -4.02 -1.43 6.99
N ARG A 261 -2.78 -0.99 6.72
CA ARG A 261 -2.14 -1.24 5.42
C ARG A 261 -1.99 -2.74 5.19
N TRP A 262 -1.51 -3.49 6.18
CA TRP A 262 -1.34 -4.95 6.08
C TRP A 262 -2.67 -5.70 5.94
N ALA A 263 -3.71 -5.25 6.65
CA ALA A 263 -5.05 -5.81 6.57
C ALA A 263 -5.65 -5.71 5.15
N ARG A 264 -5.18 -4.76 4.33
CA ARG A 264 -5.65 -4.51 2.95
C ARG A 264 -4.68 -4.97 1.87
N LEU A 265 -3.68 -5.76 2.22
CA LEU A 265 -2.80 -6.40 1.24
C LEU A 265 -3.50 -7.60 0.60
N ASP A 266 -3.09 -7.90 -0.63
CA ASP A 266 -3.51 -9.09 -1.37
C ASP A 266 -3.25 -10.37 -0.56
N VAL A 267 -4.12 -11.37 -0.73
CA VAL A 267 -4.02 -12.65 -0.01
C VAL A 267 -2.69 -13.38 -0.26
N ASN A 268 -2.09 -13.20 -1.44
CA ASN A 268 -0.81 -13.81 -1.81
C ASN A 268 0.39 -12.93 -1.43
N HIS A 269 0.17 -11.79 -0.76
CA HIS A 269 1.27 -10.95 -0.33
C HIS A 269 2.08 -11.68 0.77
N PRO A 270 3.43 -11.70 0.71
CA PRO A 270 4.26 -12.45 1.67
C PRO A 270 4.00 -12.11 3.15
N LEU A 271 3.75 -10.82 3.46
CA LEU A 271 3.34 -10.42 4.82
C LEU A 271 2.01 -11.01 5.25
N VAL A 272 1.06 -11.19 4.33
CA VAL A 272 -0.26 -11.77 4.63
C VAL A 272 -0.11 -13.26 4.92
N HIS A 273 0.68 -13.98 4.12
CA HIS A 273 1.03 -15.37 4.42
C HIS A 273 1.64 -15.52 5.82
N ARG A 274 2.57 -14.65 6.21
CA ARG A 274 3.17 -14.69 7.56
C ARG A 274 2.14 -14.44 8.66
N ILE A 275 1.24 -13.47 8.47
CA ILE A 275 0.19 -13.15 9.45
C ILE A 275 -0.82 -14.30 9.57
N MET A 276 -1.29 -14.85 8.44
CA MET A 276 -2.26 -15.95 8.41
C MET A 276 -1.69 -17.28 8.90
N GLN A 277 -0.41 -17.57 8.62
CA GLN A 277 0.25 -18.78 9.12
C GLN A 277 0.19 -18.83 10.66
N GLN A 278 0.42 -17.70 11.32
CA GLN A 278 0.31 -17.64 12.77
C GLN A 278 -1.13 -17.82 13.26
N GLU A 279 -2.11 -17.22 12.59
CA GLU A 279 -3.53 -17.44 12.92
C GLU A 279 -3.87 -18.94 12.86
N HIS A 280 -3.36 -19.65 11.85
CA HIS A 280 -3.50 -21.09 11.72
C HIS A 280 -2.79 -21.85 12.86
N GLU A 281 -1.52 -21.53 13.16
CA GLU A 281 -0.76 -22.15 14.26
C GLU A 281 -1.43 -21.96 15.63
N ILE A 282 -2.06 -20.80 15.85
CA ILE A 282 -2.85 -20.51 17.05
C ILE A 282 -4.11 -21.35 17.10
N GLN A 283 -4.86 -21.43 16.00
CA GLN A 283 -6.12 -22.19 15.91
C GLN A 283 -5.92 -23.69 16.13
N HIS A 284 -4.77 -24.23 15.69
CA HIS A 284 -4.44 -25.65 15.79
C HIS A 284 -3.50 -25.99 16.96
N ALA A 285 -3.28 -25.05 17.89
CA ALA A 285 -2.54 -25.33 19.11
C ALA A 285 -3.28 -26.38 19.95
N THR A 286 -2.54 -27.32 20.54
CA THR A 286 -3.09 -28.44 21.36
C THR A 286 -3.91 -27.98 22.56
N HIS A 287 -3.75 -26.73 23.00
CA HIS A 287 -4.55 -26.10 24.06
C HIS A 287 -4.98 -24.69 23.62
N PRO A 288 -6.11 -24.54 22.91
CA PRO A 288 -6.59 -23.25 22.41
C PRO A 288 -7.38 -22.51 23.51
N ASP A 289 -6.82 -22.36 24.71
CA ASP A 289 -7.42 -21.45 25.70
C ASP A 289 -7.04 -19.98 25.37
N GLU A 290 -7.87 -19.04 25.84
CA GLU A 290 -7.67 -17.60 25.60
C GLU A 290 -6.29 -17.13 26.13
N ALA A 291 -5.80 -17.79 27.18
CA ALA A 291 -4.52 -17.51 27.80
C ALA A 291 -3.32 -17.97 26.95
N THR A 292 -3.37 -19.14 26.32
CA THR A 292 -2.32 -19.67 25.43
C THR A 292 -2.34 -18.93 24.10
N THR A 293 -3.51 -18.60 23.56
CA THR A 293 -3.64 -17.77 22.36
C THR A 293 -3.01 -16.38 22.57
N ARG A 294 -3.31 -15.68 23.68
CA ARG A 294 -2.62 -14.42 24.01
C ARG A 294 -1.13 -14.62 24.27
N ARG A 295 -0.71 -15.69 24.95
CA ARG A 295 0.72 -15.95 25.23
C ARG A 295 1.51 -16.22 23.95
N THR A 296 0.96 -16.95 22.98
CA THR A 296 1.64 -17.31 21.72
C THR A 296 1.57 -16.19 20.69
N ALA A 297 0.43 -15.47 20.60
CA ALA A 297 0.25 -14.37 19.64
C ALA A 297 1.01 -13.08 20.01
N ILE A 298 1.11 -12.78 21.32
CA ILE A 298 1.56 -11.47 21.83
C ILE A 298 3.02 -11.49 22.32
N LYS A 299 3.63 -12.66 22.58
CA LYS A 299 4.96 -12.69 23.23
C LYS A 299 6.16 -12.55 22.30
N SER A 300 6.16 -12.99 21.04
CA SER A 300 7.42 -13.16 20.32
C SER A 300 7.71 -12.18 19.16
N ILE A 301 6.74 -11.74 18.35
CA ILE A 301 7.04 -11.01 17.10
C ILE A 301 6.20 -9.73 16.93
N ARG A 302 6.89 -8.60 16.69
CA ARG A 302 6.30 -7.25 16.60
C ARG A 302 5.27 -7.10 15.48
N LEU A 303 5.52 -7.74 14.34
CA LEU A 303 4.64 -7.72 13.17
C LEU A 303 3.21 -8.13 13.56
N PHE A 304 3.08 -9.23 14.28
CA PHE A 304 1.79 -9.81 14.62
C PHE A 304 0.99 -8.95 15.58
N ARG A 305 1.62 -8.53 16.68
CA ARG A 305 0.97 -7.63 17.64
C ARG A 305 0.55 -6.31 16.99
N ASN A 306 1.34 -5.77 16.07
CA ASN A 306 0.95 -4.56 15.38
C ASN A 306 -0.20 -4.87 14.39
N ALA A 307 -0.21 -6.04 13.75
CA ALA A 307 -1.26 -6.44 12.80
C ALA A 307 -2.64 -6.56 13.46
N THR A 308 -2.70 -7.01 14.72
CA THR A 308 -3.96 -7.11 15.49
C THR A 308 -4.58 -5.75 15.82
N LEU A 309 -3.88 -4.63 15.60
CA LEU A 309 -4.44 -3.29 15.80
C LEU A 309 -5.45 -2.89 14.71
N ALA A 310 -5.48 -3.60 13.57
CA ALA A 310 -6.43 -3.32 12.51
C ALA A 310 -7.71 -4.14 12.68
N PRO A 311 -8.89 -3.57 12.42
CA PRO A 311 -10.12 -4.34 12.32
C PRO A 311 -10.02 -5.33 11.14
N ALA A 312 -10.79 -6.42 11.22
CA ALA A 312 -11.01 -7.29 10.08
C ALA A 312 -11.59 -6.48 8.90
N VAL A 313 -11.13 -6.77 7.69
CA VAL A 313 -11.50 -6.03 6.47
C VAL A 313 -11.50 -6.99 5.29
N GLU A 314 -12.36 -6.74 4.31
CA GLU A 314 -12.27 -7.42 3.01
C GLU A 314 -10.88 -7.16 2.38
N ARG A 315 -10.16 -8.25 2.06
CA ARG A 315 -8.84 -8.17 1.43
C ARG A 315 -9.00 -8.01 -0.09
N PRO A 316 -8.53 -6.89 -0.69
CA PRO A 316 -8.56 -6.73 -2.13
C PRO A 316 -7.58 -7.70 -2.79
N ARG A 317 -7.87 -8.11 -4.02
CA ARG A 317 -6.92 -8.85 -4.86
C ARG A 317 -6.08 -7.92 -5.72
N LEU A 318 -4.81 -8.24 -5.90
CA LEU A 318 -3.98 -7.60 -6.91
C LEU A 318 -4.44 -8.08 -8.28
N ILE A 319 -4.91 -7.15 -9.12
CA ILE A 319 -5.47 -7.46 -10.43
C ILE A 319 -4.73 -6.69 -11.53
N PRO A 320 -4.64 -7.26 -12.76
CA PRO A 320 -4.08 -6.54 -13.89
C PRO A 320 -4.93 -5.32 -14.24
N LYS A 321 -4.31 -4.34 -14.90
CA LYS A 321 -5.04 -3.18 -15.41
C LYS A 321 -6.09 -3.63 -16.44
N ARG A 322 -7.30 -3.08 -16.33
CA ARG A 322 -8.40 -3.30 -17.28
C ARG A 322 -8.25 -2.39 -18.49
N PHE A 323 -8.37 -2.97 -19.69
CA PHE A 323 -8.35 -2.24 -20.99
C PHE A 323 -9.59 -2.52 -21.85
N SER A 324 -10.61 -3.20 -21.31
CA SER A 324 -11.84 -3.54 -22.05
C SER A 324 -12.73 -2.32 -22.26
N SER A 325 -13.27 -2.17 -23.48
CA SER A 325 -14.29 -1.19 -23.86
C SER A 325 -15.69 -1.79 -23.98
N ALA A 326 -15.93 -3.00 -23.46
CA ALA A 326 -17.20 -3.71 -23.60
C ALA A 326 -18.38 -2.98 -22.92
N ILE A 327 -18.10 -2.24 -21.84
CA ILE A 327 -19.08 -1.42 -21.12
C ILE A 327 -18.87 0.04 -21.53
N TRP A 328 -19.91 0.68 -22.04
CA TRP A 328 -19.88 2.12 -22.23
C TRP A 328 -20.17 2.83 -20.91
N THR A 329 -19.31 3.75 -20.48
CA THR A 329 -19.52 4.60 -19.30
C THR A 329 -19.56 6.07 -19.71
N GLU A 330 -20.48 6.85 -19.14
CA GLU A 330 -20.56 8.28 -19.42
C GLU A 330 -19.28 9.01 -18.95
N ASP A 331 -18.62 9.67 -19.90
CA ASP A 331 -17.33 10.34 -19.72
C ASP A 331 -17.40 11.46 -18.67
N LYS A 332 -16.44 11.43 -17.74
CA LYS A 332 -16.29 12.38 -16.64
C LYS A 332 -16.19 13.83 -17.14
N GLU A 333 -15.49 14.07 -18.24
CA GLU A 333 -15.26 15.43 -18.77
C GLU A 333 -16.49 16.00 -19.48
N ARG A 334 -17.47 15.15 -19.83
CA ARG A 334 -18.66 15.52 -20.62
C ARG A 334 -19.94 15.57 -19.78
N ARG A 335 -19.87 15.40 -18.46
CA ARG A 335 -21.04 15.46 -17.58
C ARG A 335 -21.54 16.90 -17.43
N PRO A 336 -22.80 17.20 -17.79
CA PRO A 336 -23.35 18.55 -17.66
C PRO A 336 -23.73 18.87 -16.20
N THR A 337 -24.28 20.06 -15.95
CA THR A 337 -24.82 20.39 -14.61
C THR A 337 -25.95 19.46 -14.19
N LYS A 338 -26.21 19.34 -12.89
CA LYS A 338 -27.26 18.47 -12.33
C LYS A 338 -28.64 18.75 -12.95
N GLU A 339 -29.04 20.02 -13.10
CA GLU A 339 -30.35 20.37 -13.65
C GLU A 339 -30.47 19.97 -15.13
N ARG A 340 -29.39 20.20 -15.90
CA ARG A 340 -29.36 19.85 -17.32
C ARG A 340 -29.37 18.34 -17.51
N GLN A 341 -28.65 17.58 -16.68
CA GLN A 341 -28.66 16.12 -16.74
C GLN A 341 -30.05 15.56 -16.37
N ALA A 342 -30.70 16.10 -15.34
CA ALA A 342 -32.03 15.66 -14.94
C ALA A 342 -33.05 15.81 -16.08
N LYS A 343 -33.03 16.96 -16.78
CA LYS A 343 -33.87 17.19 -17.98
C LYS A 343 -33.57 16.19 -19.10
N ARG A 344 -32.29 15.89 -19.34
CA ARG A 344 -31.87 14.90 -20.38
C ARG A 344 -32.38 13.51 -20.04
N ILE A 345 -32.26 13.07 -18.79
CA ILE A 345 -32.70 11.73 -18.37
C ILE A 345 -34.21 11.61 -18.44
N ARG A 346 -34.98 12.60 -17.97
CA ARG A 346 -36.44 12.59 -18.07
C ARG A 346 -36.94 12.50 -19.51
N LYS A 347 -36.25 13.16 -20.46
CA LYS A 347 -36.58 13.06 -21.89
C LYS A 347 -36.17 11.71 -22.47
N TRP A 348 -34.94 11.26 -22.16
CA TRP A 348 -34.39 10.02 -22.67
C TRP A 348 -35.12 8.78 -22.14
N SER A 349 -35.52 8.75 -20.87
CA SER A 349 -36.21 7.61 -20.27
C SER A 349 -37.56 7.33 -20.94
N LYS A 350 -38.23 8.35 -21.47
CA LYS A 350 -39.47 8.23 -22.25
C LYS A 350 -39.26 7.61 -23.64
N THR A 351 -38.09 7.81 -24.24
CA THR A 351 -37.76 7.33 -25.59
C THR A 351 -36.93 6.06 -25.59
N GLN A 352 -36.51 5.58 -24.42
CA GLN A 352 -35.65 4.42 -24.27
C GLN A 352 -36.47 3.14 -24.44
N VAL A 353 -36.04 2.28 -25.36
CA VAL A 353 -36.71 1.01 -25.67
C VAL A 353 -36.19 -0.14 -24.80
N GLY A 354 -34.93 -0.05 -24.34
CA GLY A 354 -34.30 -1.05 -23.49
C GLY A 354 -34.60 -0.92 -22.00
N LEU A 355 -34.03 -1.83 -21.21
CA LEU A 355 -34.15 -1.81 -19.75
C LEU A 355 -33.34 -0.65 -19.15
N VAL A 356 -33.92 -0.02 -18.13
CA VAL A 356 -33.26 1.01 -17.34
C VAL A 356 -33.19 0.56 -15.89
N VAL A 357 -31.99 0.43 -15.37
CA VAL A 357 -31.72 0.11 -13.97
C VAL A 357 -31.36 1.42 -13.28
N TYR A 358 -32.02 1.76 -12.19
CA TYR A 358 -31.58 2.80 -11.26
C TYR A 358 -31.01 2.12 -10.03
N SER A 359 -29.87 2.57 -9.55
CA SER A 359 -29.27 2.08 -8.31
C SER A 359 -28.80 3.24 -7.45
N ASP A 360 -28.93 3.07 -6.14
CA ASP A 360 -28.47 4.04 -5.15
C ASP A 360 -27.92 3.34 -3.90
N GLY A 361 -27.17 4.07 -3.08
CA GLY A 361 -26.58 3.62 -1.84
C GLY A 361 -26.85 4.61 -0.71
N SER A 362 -27.18 4.09 0.47
CA SER A 362 -27.41 4.91 1.66
C SER A 362 -26.58 4.40 2.83
N LYS A 363 -26.30 5.30 3.77
CA LYS A 363 -25.57 4.98 5.00
C LYS A 363 -26.25 5.60 6.21
N THR A 364 -26.42 4.81 7.26
CA THR A 364 -26.98 5.24 8.54
C THR A 364 -25.92 5.89 9.44
N GLU A 365 -26.37 6.57 10.50
CA GLU A 365 -25.49 7.12 11.55
C GLU A 365 -24.70 6.03 12.29
N GLN A 366 -25.19 4.79 12.30
CA GLN A 366 -24.52 3.63 12.89
C GLN A 366 -23.47 2.99 11.95
N ASP A 367 -23.04 3.70 10.90
CA ASP A 367 -22.07 3.22 9.92
C ASP A 367 -22.50 1.94 9.16
N LYS A 368 -23.79 1.65 9.11
CA LYS A 368 -24.35 0.58 8.25
C LYS A 368 -24.73 1.16 6.92
N ALA A 369 -24.29 0.53 5.84
CA ALA A 369 -24.62 0.91 4.47
C ALA A 369 -25.51 -0.14 3.80
N GLY A 370 -26.46 0.32 3.00
CA GLY A 370 -27.37 -0.52 2.23
C GLY A 370 -27.61 0.06 0.85
N PHE A 371 -28.02 -0.80 -0.07
CA PHE A 371 -28.23 -0.47 -1.47
C PHE A 371 -29.69 -0.71 -1.86
N GLY A 372 -30.12 0.03 -2.89
CA GLY A 372 -31.43 -0.13 -3.51
C GLY A 372 -31.27 -0.13 -5.02
N TYR A 373 -32.14 -0.88 -5.70
CA TYR A 373 -32.24 -0.84 -7.15
C TYR A 373 -33.69 -0.94 -7.61
N ALA A 374 -33.96 -0.34 -8.76
CA ALA A 374 -35.24 -0.42 -9.45
C ALA A 374 -35.02 -0.58 -10.95
N VAL A 375 -35.66 -1.57 -11.56
CA VAL A 375 -35.56 -1.90 -12.98
C VAL A 375 -36.86 -1.54 -13.66
N TYR A 376 -36.76 -0.76 -14.73
CA TYR A 376 -37.88 -0.29 -15.52
C TYR A 376 -37.79 -0.76 -16.97
N ARG A 377 -38.94 -1.07 -17.56
CA ARG A 377 -39.14 -1.23 -19.01
C ARG A 377 -40.26 -0.29 -19.45
N GLN A 378 -39.99 0.60 -20.40
CA GLN A 378 -41.00 1.54 -20.93
C GLN A 378 -41.80 2.26 -19.82
N GLN A 379 -41.10 2.76 -18.80
CA GLN A 379 -41.65 3.42 -17.61
C GLN A 379 -42.48 2.54 -16.66
N GLN A 380 -42.61 1.24 -16.91
CA GLN A 380 -43.18 0.30 -15.96
C GLN A 380 -42.09 -0.34 -15.10
N LEU A 381 -42.30 -0.35 -13.78
CA LEU A 381 -41.43 -1.05 -12.84
C LEU A 381 -41.60 -2.56 -13.03
N ILE A 382 -40.50 -3.27 -13.31
CA ILE A 382 -40.51 -4.73 -13.55
C ILE A 382 -39.83 -5.52 -12.44
N ALA A 383 -38.87 -4.92 -11.74
CA ALA A 383 -38.18 -5.52 -10.61
C ALA A 383 -37.63 -4.43 -9.71
N GLN A 384 -37.55 -4.73 -8.42
CA GLN A 384 -36.91 -3.87 -7.44
C GLN A 384 -36.35 -4.72 -6.30
N GLY A 385 -35.38 -4.17 -5.58
CA GLY A 385 -34.83 -4.83 -4.42
C GLY A 385 -33.92 -3.93 -3.62
N CYS A 386 -33.63 -4.36 -2.40
CA CYS A 386 -32.69 -3.71 -1.52
C CYS A 386 -31.92 -4.76 -0.71
N GLY A 387 -30.80 -4.33 -0.15
CA GLY A 387 -29.97 -5.19 0.69
C GLY A 387 -29.01 -4.38 1.53
N GLN A 388 -28.36 -5.06 2.48
CA GLN A 388 -27.38 -4.47 3.37
C GLN A 388 -25.99 -5.04 3.11
N ILE A 389 -24.96 -4.18 3.19
CA ILE A 389 -23.54 -4.56 3.03
C ILE A 389 -22.74 -4.45 4.33
N GLY A 390 -23.40 -4.17 5.46
CA GLY A 390 -22.75 -4.02 6.76
C GLY A 390 -21.96 -2.71 6.86
N LYS A 391 -20.72 -2.77 7.39
CA LYS A 391 -19.85 -1.59 7.60
C LYS A 391 -19.22 -1.14 6.28
N GLY A 392 -19.94 -0.32 5.53
CA GLY A 392 -19.58 0.19 4.21
C GLY A 392 -19.68 1.71 4.07
N GLU A 393 -19.10 2.27 3.02
CA GLU A 393 -19.44 3.63 2.57
C GLU A 393 -20.56 3.60 1.53
N VAL A 394 -21.18 4.75 1.28
CA VAL A 394 -22.21 4.91 0.23
C VAL A 394 -21.70 4.42 -1.14
N PHE A 395 -20.44 4.74 -1.46
CA PHE A 395 -19.73 4.23 -2.64
C PHE A 395 -19.79 2.70 -2.77
N ASP A 396 -19.62 1.99 -1.66
CA ASP A 396 -19.62 0.53 -1.64
C ASP A 396 -21.03 -0.03 -1.82
N ALA A 397 -22.04 0.63 -1.24
CA ALA A 397 -23.44 0.23 -1.40
C ALA A 397 -23.91 0.43 -2.84
N GLU A 398 -23.60 1.58 -3.45
CA GLU A 398 -24.02 1.88 -4.82
C GLU A 398 -23.56 0.86 -5.85
N ILE A 399 -22.29 0.42 -5.79
CA ILE A 399 -21.82 -0.60 -6.73
C ILE A 399 -22.52 -1.95 -6.51
N ASN A 400 -22.85 -2.30 -5.26
CA ASN A 400 -23.63 -3.51 -4.98
C ASN A 400 -25.07 -3.37 -5.53
N GLY A 401 -25.70 -2.20 -5.38
CA GLY A 401 -26.99 -1.90 -5.99
C GLY A 401 -26.96 -1.99 -7.52
N ALA A 402 -25.91 -1.46 -8.14
CA ALA A 402 -25.71 -1.55 -9.59
C ALA A 402 -25.52 -3.00 -10.08
N VAL A 403 -24.80 -3.84 -9.32
CA VAL A 403 -24.60 -5.26 -9.64
C VAL A 403 -25.90 -6.04 -9.52
N GLU A 404 -26.61 -5.88 -8.40
CA GLU A 404 -27.88 -6.59 -8.17
C GLU A 404 -28.97 -6.12 -9.14
N GLY A 405 -29.05 -4.82 -9.41
CA GLY A 405 -29.96 -4.27 -10.41
C GLY A 405 -29.63 -4.73 -11.83
N LEU A 406 -28.35 -4.83 -12.19
CA LEU A 406 -27.93 -5.40 -13.48
C LEU A 406 -28.30 -6.89 -13.56
N ARG A 407 -28.12 -7.65 -12.48
CA ARG A 407 -28.51 -9.07 -12.44
C ARG A 407 -30.02 -9.24 -12.62
N ALA A 408 -30.83 -8.44 -11.93
CA ALA A 408 -32.28 -8.43 -12.08
C ALA A 408 -32.72 -7.99 -13.49
N ALA A 409 -32.02 -7.05 -14.12
CA ALA A 409 -32.31 -6.68 -15.49
C ALA A 409 -32.04 -7.83 -16.48
N LEU A 410 -30.94 -8.58 -16.29
CA LEU A 410 -30.60 -9.72 -17.14
C LEU A 410 -31.62 -10.86 -17.06
N THR A 411 -32.24 -11.11 -15.90
CA THR A 411 -33.28 -12.15 -15.79
C THR A 411 -34.55 -11.82 -16.56
N HIS A 412 -34.81 -10.54 -16.82
CA HIS A 412 -35.96 -10.07 -17.57
C HIS A 412 -35.62 -9.65 -19.00
N GLN A 413 -34.35 -9.74 -19.42
CA GLN A 413 -33.84 -9.23 -20.69
C GLN A 413 -34.33 -10.05 -21.90
N ARG A 414 -34.66 -9.35 -22.99
CA ARG A 414 -34.89 -9.96 -24.32
C ARG A 414 -33.60 -9.97 -25.16
N PRO A 415 -33.42 -10.91 -26.12
CA PRO A 415 -32.13 -11.17 -26.81
C PRO A 415 -31.42 -9.98 -27.48
N THR A 416 -32.12 -8.89 -27.76
CA THR A 416 -31.58 -7.67 -28.41
C THR A 416 -31.77 -6.40 -27.58
N GLU A 417 -32.25 -6.53 -26.35
CA GLU A 417 -32.58 -5.40 -25.49
C GLU A 417 -31.35 -4.92 -24.72
N GLY A 418 -30.88 -3.71 -25.01
CA GLY A 418 -29.79 -3.10 -24.25
C GLY A 418 -30.20 -2.74 -22.82
N ILE A 419 -29.24 -2.72 -21.90
CA ILE A 419 -29.45 -2.35 -20.50
C ILE A 419 -28.68 -1.06 -20.21
N THR A 420 -29.34 -0.06 -19.65
CA THR A 420 -28.68 1.16 -19.16
C THR A 420 -28.81 1.25 -17.65
N VAL A 421 -27.68 1.25 -16.96
CA VAL A 421 -27.58 1.42 -15.51
C VAL A 421 -27.32 2.90 -15.19
N CYS A 422 -28.22 3.49 -14.43
CA CYS A 422 -28.22 4.86 -13.96
C CYS A 422 -27.72 4.88 -12.52
N ILE A 423 -26.60 5.57 -12.28
CA ILE A 423 -25.93 5.68 -10.97
C ILE A 423 -25.73 7.16 -10.67
N ASP A 424 -25.85 7.58 -9.42
CA ASP A 424 -25.74 8.99 -9.03
C ASP A 424 -24.33 9.40 -8.57
N ASN A 425 -23.51 8.45 -8.11
CA ASN A 425 -22.11 8.70 -7.81
C ASN A 425 -21.21 8.49 -9.00
N THR A 426 -20.74 9.64 -9.48
CA THR A 426 -19.71 9.75 -10.51
C THR A 426 -18.46 8.92 -10.24
N SER A 427 -18.05 8.72 -8.98
CA SER A 427 -16.84 7.94 -8.66
C SER A 427 -17.04 6.45 -8.95
N VAL A 428 -18.25 5.92 -8.74
CA VAL A 428 -18.58 4.51 -9.06
C VAL A 428 -18.53 4.30 -10.57
N ILE A 429 -19.12 5.22 -11.34
CA ILE A 429 -19.13 5.18 -12.80
C ILE A 429 -17.70 5.21 -13.36
N ASP A 430 -16.86 6.11 -12.85
CA ASP A 430 -15.45 6.24 -13.25
C ASP A 430 -14.66 4.94 -12.98
N CYS A 431 -15.01 4.20 -11.92
CA CYS A 431 -14.39 2.93 -11.57
C CYS A 431 -14.88 1.74 -12.41
N ILE A 432 -16.14 1.73 -12.86
CA ILE A 432 -16.68 0.62 -13.67
C ILE A 432 -15.92 0.48 -15.00
N GLY A 433 -15.64 1.59 -15.67
CA GLY A 433 -14.92 1.62 -16.95
C GLY A 433 -13.41 1.37 -16.83
N THR A 434 -12.88 1.36 -15.61
CA THR A 434 -11.43 1.28 -15.34
C THR A 434 -11.08 0.07 -14.48
N THR A 435 -9.86 0.01 -13.92
CA THR A 435 -9.45 -1.12 -13.08
C THR A 435 -10.21 -1.09 -11.76
N ALA A 436 -10.80 -2.22 -11.37
CA ALA A 436 -11.62 -2.29 -10.16
C ALA A 436 -10.85 -1.80 -8.91
N PRO A 437 -11.43 -0.86 -8.13
CA PRO A 437 -10.80 -0.32 -6.94
C PRO A 437 -10.68 -1.36 -5.82
N PRO A 438 -9.83 -1.14 -4.81
CA PRO A 438 -9.69 -2.08 -3.69
C PRO A 438 -10.95 -2.26 -2.82
N SER A 439 -11.84 -1.27 -2.75
CA SER A 439 -13.08 -1.38 -1.95
C SER A 439 -14.22 -1.93 -2.80
N SER A 440 -14.99 -2.86 -2.25
CA SER A 440 -16.02 -3.61 -2.99
C SER A 440 -15.50 -4.18 -4.31
N GLN A 441 -14.22 -4.60 -4.34
CA GLN A 441 -13.54 -5.02 -5.57
C GLN A 441 -14.28 -6.18 -6.24
N MET A 442 -14.83 -7.10 -5.46
CA MET A 442 -15.62 -8.22 -5.98
C MET A 442 -16.85 -7.73 -6.75
N ALA A 443 -17.58 -6.75 -6.21
CA ALA A 443 -18.76 -6.18 -6.85
C ALA A 443 -18.39 -5.50 -8.19
N PHE A 444 -17.34 -4.68 -8.21
CA PHE A 444 -16.83 -4.09 -9.45
C PHE A 444 -16.44 -5.16 -10.48
N ARG A 445 -15.72 -6.20 -10.06
CA ARG A 445 -15.32 -7.29 -10.95
C ARG A 445 -16.52 -8.08 -11.47
N GLN A 446 -17.54 -8.28 -10.64
CA GLN A 446 -18.76 -8.94 -11.07
C GLN A 446 -19.50 -8.10 -12.11
N PHE A 447 -19.67 -6.80 -11.88
CA PHE A 447 -20.24 -5.88 -12.87
C PHE A 447 -19.46 -5.92 -14.19
N GLN A 448 -18.13 -5.82 -14.10
CA GLN A 448 -17.23 -5.83 -15.25
C GLN A 448 -17.28 -7.15 -16.03
N LYS A 449 -17.25 -8.29 -15.34
CA LYS A 449 -17.37 -9.62 -15.95
C LYS A 449 -18.70 -9.77 -16.67
N THR A 450 -19.79 -9.32 -16.06
CA THR A 450 -21.13 -9.33 -16.67
C THR A 450 -21.18 -8.45 -17.92
N GLY A 451 -20.54 -7.27 -17.87
CA GLY A 451 -20.39 -6.38 -19.03
C GLY A 451 -19.56 -6.97 -20.17
N ASP A 452 -18.43 -7.61 -19.84
CA ASP A 452 -17.55 -8.25 -20.82
C ASP A 452 -18.23 -9.44 -21.51
N ALA A 453 -19.15 -10.12 -20.82
CA ALA A 453 -19.96 -11.19 -21.41
C ALA A 453 -21.05 -10.68 -22.38
N HIS A 454 -21.39 -9.39 -22.33
CA HIS A 454 -22.44 -8.76 -23.16
C HIS A 454 -21.93 -7.47 -23.82
N PRO A 455 -20.91 -7.55 -24.69
CA PRO A 455 -20.22 -6.38 -25.23
C PRO A 455 -21.17 -5.46 -26.00
N GLY A 456 -21.16 -4.17 -25.66
CA GLY A 456 -21.99 -3.13 -26.28
C GLY A 456 -23.45 -3.09 -25.83
N MET A 457 -23.91 -4.07 -25.04
CA MET A 457 -25.30 -4.12 -24.53
C MET A 457 -25.48 -3.33 -23.24
N ILE A 458 -24.45 -3.28 -22.39
CA ILE A 458 -24.50 -2.64 -21.08
C ILE A 458 -23.89 -1.24 -21.16
N ARG A 459 -24.66 -0.26 -20.70
CA ARG A 459 -24.28 1.16 -20.66
C ARG A 459 -24.44 1.68 -19.24
N VAL A 460 -23.52 2.51 -18.77
CA VAL A 460 -23.61 3.18 -17.48
C VAL A 460 -23.69 4.69 -17.70
N ARG A 461 -24.70 5.31 -17.10
CA ARG A 461 -24.98 6.74 -17.24
C ARG A 461 -25.11 7.40 -15.88
N TRP A 462 -24.67 8.65 -15.77
CA TRP A 462 -24.82 9.41 -14.54
C TRP A 462 -26.23 9.96 -14.42
N CYS A 463 -26.88 9.69 -13.29
CA CYS A 463 -28.21 10.15 -12.92
C CYS A 463 -28.13 11.04 -11.68
N PRO A 464 -28.45 12.34 -11.75
CA PRO A 464 -28.26 13.23 -10.60
C PRO A 464 -29.27 12.90 -9.49
N GLY A 465 -28.76 12.60 -8.29
CA GLY A 465 -29.58 12.38 -7.10
C GLY A 465 -30.39 13.62 -6.67
N HIS A 466 -31.51 13.37 -6.00
CA HIS A 466 -32.47 14.38 -5.48
C HIS A 466 -33.01 15.35 -6.55
N THR A 467 -33.30 14.84 -7.74
CA THR A 467 -33.84 15.63 -8.84
C THR A 467 -35.25 15.20 -9.26
N GLY A 468 -35.93 14.36 -8.46
CA GLY A 468 -37.30 13.92 -8.74
C GLY A 468 -37.38 13.03 -9.99
N ILE A 469 -36.36 12.22 -10.23
CA ILE A 469 -36.38 11.18 -11.26
C ILE A 469 -36.95 9.93 -10.57
N GLU A 470 -38.19 9.56 -10.92
CA GLU A 470 -38.96 8.51 -10.24
C GLU A 470 -38.14 7.25 -9.89
N GLY A 471 -37.45 6.66 -10.87
CA GLY A 471 -36.64 5.46 -10.61
C GLY A 471 -35.43 5.68 -9.71
N ASN A 472 -34.83 6.88 -9.70
CA ASN A 472 -33.73 7.21 -8.79
C ASN A 472 -34.24 7.47 -7.38
N GLU A 473 -35.38 8.16 -7.22
CA GLU A 473 -35.99 8.39 -5.90
C GLU A 473 -36.45 7.07 -5.28
N LEU A 474 -36.98 6.14 -6.09
CA LEU A 474 -37.30 4.79 -5.62
C LEU A 474 -36.05 4.02 -5.19
N ALA A 475 -34.96 4.09 -5.96
CA ALA A 475 -33.69 3.47 -5.59
C ALA A 475 -33.11 4.06 -4.28
N ASP A 476 -33.17 5.39 -4.08
CA ASP A 476 -32.76 6.08 -2.84
C ASP A 476 -33.60 5.60 -1.64
N GLN A 477 -34.93 5.52 -1.81
CA GLN A 477 -35.82 5.01 -0.77
C GLN A 477 -35.47 3.56 -0.40
N LEU A 478 -35.32 2.68 -1.41
CA LEU A 478 -34.94 1.29 -1.22
C LEU A 478 -33.56 1.15 -0.56
N ALA A 479 -32.61 2.03 -0.90
CA ALA A 479 -31.29 2.03 -0.28
C ALA A 479 -31.35 2.41 1.21
N LYS A 480 -32.20 3.37 1.58
CA LYS A 480 -32.46 3.73 2.98
C LYS A 480 -33.16 2.59 3.74
N GLU A 481 -34.06 1.86 3.10
CA GLU A 481 -34.68 0.66 3.67
C GLU A 481 -33.65 -0.46 3.87
N GLY A 482 -32.82 -0.72 2.86
CA GLY A 482 -31.72 -1.67 2.91
C GLY A 482 -30.73 -1.38 4.03
N ALA A 483 -30.38 -0.10 4.24
CA ALA A 483 -29.44 0.32 5.28
C ALA A 483 -29.99 0.17 6.72
N LYS A 484 -31.31 -0.04 6.87
CA LYS A 484 -31.96 -0.30 8.17
C LYS A 484 -32.15 -1.79 8.45
N MET A 485 -31.94 -2.66 7.47
CA MET A 485 -32.03 -4.11 7.66
C MET A 485 -31.02 -4.60 8.72
N PRO A 486 -31.17 -5.80 9.29
CA PRO A 486 -30.11 -6.40 10.09
C PRO A 486 -28.85 -6.62 9.23
N ALA A 487 -27.67 -6.32 9.79
CA ALA A 487 -26.40 -6.58 9.10
C ALA A 487 -26.06 -8.07 9.26
N GLY A 488 -25.76 -8.76 8.16
CA GLY A 488 -25.16 -10.08 8.23
C GLY A 488 -23.69 -10.02 8.66
N ASP A 489 -23.02 -11.18 8.70
CA ASP A 489 -21.59 -11.33 9.03
C ASP A 489 -20.67 -10.86 7.87
N SER A 490 -20.94 -9.67 7.33
CA SER A 490 -20.13 -9.06 6.28
C SER A 490 -18.93 -8.35 6.88
N LEU A 491 -17.74 -8.62 6.33
CA LEU A 491 -16.54 -7.88 6.70
C LEU A 491 -16.68 -6.40 6.32
N PRO A 492 -16.12 -5.48 7.12
CA PRO A 492 -16.04 -4.08 6.75
C PRO A 492 -15.32 -3.86 5.42
N THR A 493 -15.78 -2.87 4.67
CA THR A 493 -15.18 -2.49 3.39
C THR A 493 -13.85 -1.76 3.57
N VAL A 494 -13.00 -1.78 2.54
CA VAL A 494 -11.72 -1.06 2.54
C VAL A 494 -11.89 0.46 2.72
N SER A 495 -12.92 1.04 2.11
CA SER A 495 -13.25 2.47 2.24
C SER A 495 -13.69 2.83 3.65
N TYR A 496 -14.51 1.99 4.29
CA TYR A 496 -14.90 2.17 5.69
C TYR A 496 -13.66 2.20 6.61
N CYS A 497 -12.78 1.20 6.52
CA CYS A 497 -11.56 1.15 7.33
C CYS A 497 -10.68 2.39 7.11
N LYS A 498 -10.52 2.85 5.86
CA LYS A 498 -9.78 4.09 5.55
C LYS A 498 -10.33 5.32 6.28
N ARG A 499 -11.65 5.52 6.25
CA ARG A 499 -12.29 6.65 6.93
C ARG A 499 -12.19 6.51 8.44
N HIS A 500 -12.52 5.33 8.98
CA HIS A 500 -12.49 5.06 10.40
C HIS A 500 -11.10 5.38 10.99
N MET A 501 -10.02 4.96 10.31
CA MET A 501 -8.67 5.35 10.70
C MET A 501 -8.41 6.85 10.65
N ARG A 502 -8.88 7.54 9.60
CA ARG A 502 -8.69 8.99 9.49
C ARG A 502 -9.36 9.72 10.67
N ASN A 503 -10.44 9.17 11.21
CA ASN A 503 -11.15 9.70 12.37
C ASN A 503 -10.51 9.29 13.70
N LEU A 504 -9.80 8.15 13.76
CA LEU A 504 -9.01 7.72 14.92
C LEU A 504 -7.69 8.48 15.06
N LEU A 505 -7.14 8.98 13.95
CA LEU A 505 -6.17 10.07 14.03
C LEU A 505 -6.90 11.25 14.68
N PRO A 506 -6.41 11.83 15.78
CA PRO A 506 -6.99 13.02 16.37
C PRO A 506 -7.16 14.04 15.25
N THR A 507 -8.42 14.28 14.87
CA THR A 507 -8.86 15.53 14.26
C THR A 507 -8.68 16.70 15.22
N ALA A 508 -8.29 16.42 16.46
CA ALA A 508 -7.91 17.37 17.48
C ALA A 508 -6.38 17.42 17.63
N PHE A 509 -5.74 18.23 16.78
CA PHE A 509 -4.70 19.18 17.17
C PHE A 509 -4.57 20.28 16.11
#